data_AF-A0A074VQE6-F1
#
_entry.id   AF-A0A074VQE6-F1
#
_cell.length_a   1.000
_cell.length_b   1.000
_cell.length_c   1.000
_cell.angle_alpha   90.00
_cell.angle_beta   90.00
_cell.angle_gamma   90.00
#
_symmetry.space_group_name_H-M   'P 1'
#
loop_
_entity.id
_entity.type
_entity.pdbx_description
1 polymer ?
#
loop_
_entity_poly.entity_id
_entity_poly.type
_entity_poly.pdbx_seq_one_letter_code
_entity_poly.pdbx_strand_id
1 'polypeptide(L)'
;MAPTPLTPPSSGSEASSPLAARAGVNKKRLPRRSSTSSKPASPKFTWKEHHRKTLLVCRQRKLLGKDISKVFNLLYREDCILAGYEDGISQRTLESQWQDHRKVGNKTWQKVLACSDEELESSRREIDELTDQSPDHPSLSSESGLPQEQIRRRAVSTFKTRSTVSRNDKFPIYDKETRTRIVDGECVPLAKATDKYLVVPRRIRPEEAHSPVPGLLFRTYDDDTQGVRGPKAGGELAGKFVHLTCPAPEPLPCGNSCLFTTIVNHINYVKTPSEVISTTSNLFFAMTRAAKSTANPRIKVICSSFIPKEAIYHARPYHWRIKGKRWFFAGKWNNSTYHEYLIWAKIPQTAVLCDFSFAELERHSIGNPSMQQVLRINSLRSGDGNTNLTNQFKKENLILSFPMVEGLAKFLRHFSIDVRTPYTIIARLVSETMRGFVIGLPETTALRWNMLAEAFTFALTAHEPMTNVSEETLYGVKEAFKLGLCTSLGDINWHLDANKKRLMLMRGTQKGL
;
A
#
# COMPACT_ATOMS: atom_id res chain seq x y z
N MET A 1 -7.79 7.17 66.91
CA MET A 1 -8.71 6.31 67.68
C MET A 1 -9.37 5.35 66.70
N ALA A 2 -9.09 4.05 66.86
CA ALA A 2 -9.76 2.98 66.12
C ALA A 2 -11.24 2.86 66.54
N PRO A 3 -12.07 2.15 65.75
CA PRO A 3 -12.40 0.81 66.23
C PRO A 3 -12.44 -0.27 65.13
N THR A 4 -12.23 -1.48 65.63
CA THR A 4 -12.27 -2.80 64.97
C THR A 4 -13.63 -3.48 65.31
N PRO A 5 -13.84 -4.79 65.05
CA PRO A 5 -14.75 -5.37 64.06
C PRO A 5 -15.97 -6.09 64.69
N LEU A 6 -16.78 -6.82 63.90
CA LEU A 6 -17.46 -8.06 64.32
C LEU A 6 -17.89 -8.91 63.10
N THR A 7 -17.55 -10.20 63.14
CA THR A 7 -17.98 -11.29 62.25
C THR A 7 -19.07 -12.16 62.96
N PRO A 8 -19.41 -13.40 62.54
CA PRO A 8 -20.67 -13.82 61.89
C PRO A 8 -21.50 -14.84 62.74
N PRO A 9 -22.54 -15.49 62.17
CA PRO A 9 -22.53 -16.97 62.03
C PRO A 9 -23.23 -17.44 60.71
N SER A 10 -22.86 -18.52 60.00
CA SER A 10 -22.76 -19.98 60.25
C SER A 10 -24.09 -20.75 60.35
N SER A 11 -24.33 -21.64 59.36
CA SER A 11 -24.93 -23.01 59.40
C SER A 11 -25.68 -23.31 58.09
N GLY A 12 -25.27 -24.26 57.23
CA GLY A 12 -25.69 -25.69 57.23
C GLY A 12 -27.03 -25.86 56.47
N SER A 13 -27.25 -26.74 55.48
CA SER A 13 -26.90 -28.15 55.34
C SER A 13 -27.11 -28.69 53.90
N GLU A 14 -26.39 -29.78 53.64
CA GLU A 14 -26.49 -30.87 52.63
C GLU A 14 -27.86 -31.18 51.98
N ALA A 15 -27.83 -31.60 50.70
CA ALA A 15 -28.19 -32.98 50.29
C ALA A 15 -28.21 -33.20 48.75
N SER A 16 -27.51 -34.25 48.33
CA SER A 16 -27.92 -35.28 47.35
C SER A 16 -27.95 -35.01 45.83
N SER A 17 -27.08 -35.75 45.12
CA SER A 17 -27.15 -36.12 43.69
C SER A 17 -28.34 -37.08 43.38
N PRO A 18 -28.71 -37.38 42.10
CA PRO A 18 -27.92 -38.28 41.25
C PRO A 18 -27.96 -38.02 39.72
N LEU A 19 -27.01 -38.69 39.05
CA LEU A 19 -26.92 -38.92 37.60
C LEU A 19 -28.18 -39.56 37.01
N ALA A 20 -28.52 -39.18 35.77
CA ALA A 20 -28.97 -40.13 34.74
C ALA A 20 -28.73 -39.57 33.32
N ALA A 21 -28.02 -40.37 32.52
CA ALA A 21 -27.73 -40.16 31.11
C ALA A 21 -28.97 -40.29 30.22
N ARG A 22 -28.97 -39.63 29.05
CA ARG A 22 -29.71 -40.10 27.86
C ARG A 22 -29.15 -39.56 26.54
N ALA A 23 -28.84 -40.53 25.68
CA ALA A 23 -28.71 -40.56 24.22
C ALA A 23 -29.14 -39.30 23.44
N GLY A 24 -28.43 -38.83 22.41
CA GLY A 24 -27.94 -39.59 21.26
C GLY A 24 -28.95 -39.53 20.10
N VAL A 25 -28.98 -38.44 19.33
CA VAL A 25 -29.66 -38.40 18.02
C VAL A 25 -28.78 -37.68 16.99
N ASN A 26 -28.21 -38.50 16.12
CA ASN A 26 -27.31 -38.17 15.03
C ASN A 26 -28.17 -37.87 13.78
N LYS A 27 -28.42 -36.60 13.44
CA LYS A 27 -29.12 -36.24 12.19
C LYS A 27 -28.15 -36.27 11.01
N LYS A 28 -28.06 -37.44 10.35
CA LYS A 28 -27.46 -37.61 9.02
C LYS A 28 -28.12 -36.64 8.02
N ARG A 29 -27.35 -35.67 7.54
CA ARG A 29 -27.74 -34.77 6.45
C ARG A 29 -27.42 -35.46 5.12
N LEU A 30 -28.44 -35.76 4.32
CA LEU A 30 -28.31 -36.40 3.01
C LEU A 30 -27.51 -35.52 2.02
N PRO A 31 -26.70 -36.13 1.13
CA PRO A 31 -25.89 -35.40 0.16
C PRO A 31 -26.77 -34.88 -0.98
N ARG A 32 -26.72 -33.56 -1.18
CA ARG A 32 -27.39 -32.87 -2.28
C ARG A 32 -26.59 -33.12 -3.56
N ARG A 33 -27.12 -33.96 -4.47
CA ARG A 33 -26.58 -34.17 -5.82
C ARG A 33 -26.49 -32.83 -6.56
N SER A 34 -25.27 -32.36 -6.81
CA SER A 34 -25.00 -31.23 -7.72
C SER A 34 -24.76 -31.76 -9.12
N SER A 35 -25.63 -31.38 -10.05
CA SER A 35 -25.46 -31.60 -11.48
C SER A 35 -24.23 -30.84 -11.99
N THR A 36 -23.27 -31.58 -12.53
CA THR A 36 -22.05 -31.05 -13.15
C THR A 36 -22.38 -30.42 -14.50
N SER A 37 -22.61 -29.11 -14.51
CA SER A 37 -22.48 -28.30 -15.73
C SER A 37 -21.00 -27.98 -15.92
N SER A 38 -20.30 -28.80 -16.70
CA SER A 38 -18.93 -28.54 -17.12
C SER A 38 -18.94 -27.40 -18.14
N LYS A 39 -18.69 -26.17 -17.68
CA LYS A 39 -18.35 -25.08 -18.61
C LYS A 39 -17.03 -25.45 -19.30
N PRO A 40 -16.93 -25.33 -20.62
CA PRO A 40 -15.70 -25.63 -21.35
C PRO A 40 -14.55 -24.79 -20.78
N ALA A 41 -13.41 -25.42 -20.59
CA ALA A 41 -12.22 -24.76 -20.07
C ALA A 41 -11.84 -23.62 -21.02
N SER A 42 -11.46 -22.46 -20.47
CA SER A 42 -10.94 -21.38 -21.30
C SER A 42 -9.75 -21.87 -22.12
N PRO A 43 -9.67 -21.46 -23.40
CA PRO A 43 -8.60 -21.86 -24.31
C PRO A 43 -7.23 -21.57 -23.69
N LYS A 44 -6.27 -22.47 -23.92
CA LYS A 44 -4.90 -22.36 -23.42
C LYS A 44 -3.94 -22.42 -24.59
N PHE A 45 -3.21 -21.33 -24.80
CA PHE A 45 -2.17 -21.29 -25.83
C PHE A 45 -0.86 -21.90 -25.33
N THR A 46 -0.36 -22.91 -26.04
CA THR A 46 0.92 -23.56 -25.72
C THR A 46 2.05 -22.84 -26.44
N TRP A 47 2.85 -22.09 -25.69
CA TRP A 47 3.94 -21.29 -26.24
C TRP A 47 5.14 -22.16 -26.64
N LYS A 48 5.45 -22.22 -27.94
CA LYS A 48 6.65 -22.84 -28.52
C LYS A 48 7.83 -21.85 -28.59
N GLU A 49 9.00 -22.33 -28.97
CA GLU A 49 10.23 -21.52 -29.06
C GLU A 49 10.14 -20.44 -30.15
N HIS A 50 9.69 -20.79 -31.35
CA HIS A 50 9.55 -19.83 -32.47
C HIS A 50 8.55 -18.70 -32.16
N HIS A 51 7.44 -18.97 -31.45
CA HIS A 51 6.52 -17.92 -30.99
C HIS A 51 7.23 -16.83 -30.18
N ARG A 52 8.20 -17.23 -29.35
CA ARG A 52 8.97 -16.31 -28.50
C ARG A 52 10.06 -15.58 -29.29
N LYS A 53 10.69 -16.24 -30.27
CA LYS A 53 11.64 -15.60 -31.21
C LYS A 53 10.94 -14.47 -31.99
N THR A 54 9.75 -14.72 -32.52
CA THR A 54 8.95 -13.71 -33.22
C THR A 54 8.60 -12.53 -32.31
N LEU A 55 8.20 -12.78 -31.06
CA LEU A 55 7.98 -11.71 -30.08
C LEU A 55 9.26 -10.90 -29.79
N LEU A 56 10.42 -11.55 -29.73
CA LEU A 56 11.71 -10.88 -29.55
C LEU A 56 12.04 -9.98 -30.74
N VAL A 57 11.94 -10.49 -31.98
CA VAL A 57 12.20 -9.72 -33.20
C VAL A 57 11.27 -8.52 -33.32
N CYS A 58 9.97 -8.70 -33.07
CA CYS A 58 9.00 -7.61 -33.04
C CYS A 58 9.39 -6.49 -32.05
N ARG A 59 9.97 -6.85 -30.90
CA ARG A 59 10.43 -5.88 -29.89
C ARG A 59 11.75 -5.21 -30.28
N GLN A 60 12.68 -5.93 -30.88
CA GLN A 60 13.92 -5.36 -31.43
C GLN A 60 13.60 -4.32 -32.52
N ARG A 61 12.56 -4.57 -33.32
CA ARG A 61 12.02 -3.65 -34.33
C ARG A 61 11.12 -2.54 -33.78
N LYS A 62 10.93 -2.48 -32.46
CA LYS A 62 10.12 -1.46 -31.76
C LYS A 62 8.67 -1.36 -32.22
N LEU A 63 8.07 -2.46 -32.69
CA LEU A 63 6.65 -2.50 -33.06
C LEU A 63 5.75 -2.17 -31.86
N LEU A 64 4.63 -1.49 -32.10
CA LEU A 64 3.65 -1.18 -31.05
C LEU A 64 2.84 -2.44 -30.70
N GLY A 65 2.27 -2.49 -29.50
CA GLY A 65 1.59 -3.70 -29.02
C GLY A 65 0.40 -4.15 -29.89
N LYS A 66 -0.26 -3.22 -30.60
CA LYS A 66 -1.31 -3.56 -31.57
C LYS A 66 -0.73 -4.27 -32.80
N ASP A 67 0.39 -3.77 -33.33
CA ASP A 67 1.06 -4.34 -34.50
C ASP A 67 1.68 -5.70 -34.18
N ILE A 68 2.27 -5.85 -32.98
CA ILE A 68 2.75 -7.14 -32.48
C ILE A 68 1.61 -8.17 -32.47
N SER A 69 0.42 -7.78 -32.00
CA SER A 69 -0.74 -8.68 -31.97
C SER A 69 -1.22 -9.05 -33.37
N LYS A 70 -1.22 -8.09 -34.31
CA LYS A 70 -1.61 -8.32 -35.71
C LYS A 70 -0.63 -9.28 -36.39
N VAL A 71 0.67 -9.01 -36.33
CA VAL A 71 1.73 -9.85 -36.90
C VAL A 71 1.69 -11.26 -36.30
N PHE A 72 1.58 -11.37 -34.97
CA PHE A 72 1.54 -12.67 -34.30
C PHE A 72 0.32 -13.51 -34.72
N ASN A 73 -0.87 -12.89 -34.79
CA ASN A 73 -2.09 -13.60 -35.17
C ASN A 73 -2.14 -13.96 -36.66
N LEU A 74 -1.40 -13.24 -37.52
CA LEU A 74 -1.21 -13.62 -38.92
C LEU A 74 -0.28 -14.83 -39.06
N LEU A 75 0.91 -14.78 -38.44
CA LEU A 75 1.90 -15.86 -38.51
C LEU A 75 1.42 -17.16 -37.88
N TYR A 76 0.69 -17.08 -36.77
CA TYR A 76 0.31 -18.23 -35.96
C TYR A 76 -1.21 -18.44 -35.91
N ARG A 77 -1.92 -18.08 -36.97
CA ARG A 77 -3.38 -18.20 -37.05
C ARG A 77 -3.87 -19.61 -36.72
N GLU A 78 -3.23 -20.62 -37.31
CA GLU A 78 -3.60 -22.03 -37.09
C GLU A 78 -3.35 -22.45 -35.64
N ASP A 79 -2.20 -22.13 -35.07
CA ASP A 79 -1.87 -22.42 -33.68
C ASP A 79 -2.83 -21.70 -32.71
N CYS A 80 -3.33 -20.51 -33.06
CA CYS A 80 -4.35 -19.79 -32.27
C CYS A 80 -5.69 -20.52 -32.30
N ILE A 81 -6.15 -20.93 -33.49
CA ILE A 81 -7.41 -21.66 -33.68
C ILE A 81 -7.36 -23.02 -32.96
N LEU A 82 -6.26 -23.77 -33.11
CA LEU A 82 -6.06 -25.06 -32.43
C LEU A 82 -6.08 -24.91 -30.89
N ALA A 83 -5.61 -23.79 -30.37
CA ALA A 83 -5.65 -23.48 -28.95
C ALA A 83 -7.02 -22.96 -28.47
N GLY A 84 -7.98 -22.75 -29.38
CA GLY A 84 -9.33 -22.25 -29.11
C GLY A 84 -9.47 -20.72 -29.08
N TYR A 85 -8.57 -19.99 -29.75
CA TYR A 85 -8.64 -18.54 -29.95
C TYR A 85 -9.09 -18.22 -31.38
N GLU A 86 -10.40 -18.22 -31.62
CA GLU A 86 -11.00 -17.94 -32.93
C GLU A 86 -10.67 -16.52 -33.43
N ASP A 87 -10.64 -15.54 -32.51
CA ASP A 87 -10.32 -14.14 -32.80
C ASP A 87 -8.82 -13.81 -32.62
N GLY A 88 -7.98 -14.84 -32.50
CA GLY A 88 -6.55 -14.69 -32.21
C GLY A 88 -6.21 -14.34 -30.76
N ILE A 89 -4.92 -14.21 -30.47
CA ILE A 89 -4.42 -13.91 -29.13
C ILE A 89 -4.50 -12.42 -28.88
N SER A 90 -4.99 -12.05 -27.69
CA SER A 90 -5.04 -10.64 -27.27
C SER A 90 -3.66 -10.06 -27.00
N GLN A 91 -3.50 -8.75 -27.27
CA GLN A 91 -2.31 -7.97 -26.90
C GLN A 91 -1.88 -8.19 -25.43
N ARG A 92 -2.84 -8.26 -24.49
CA ARG A 92 -2.53 -8.47 -23.07
C ARG A 92 -1.88 -9.82 -22.82
N THR A 93 -2.30 -10.86 -23.53
CA THR A 93 -1.72 -12.20 -23.42
C THR A 93 -0.29 -12.22 -23.97
N LEU A 94 -0.05 -11.56 -25.12
CA LEU A 94 1.28 -11.40 -25.70
C LEU A 94 2.21 -10.58 -24.79
N GLU A 95 1.71 -9.51 -24.18
CA GLU A 95 2.46 -8.70 -23.21
C GLU A 95 2.79 -9.52 -21.95
N SER A 96 1.83 -10.28 -21.43
CA SER A 96 2.08 -11.17 -20.30
C SER A 96 3.17 -12.20 -20.64
N GLN A 97 3.16 -12.74 -21.86
CA GLN A 97 4.17 -13.68 -22.31
C GLN A 97 5.54 -13.00 -22.49
N TRP A 98 5.57 -11.76 -22.97
CA TRP A 98 6.80 -10.99 -23.03
C TRP A 98 7.37 -10.73 -21.64
N GLN A 99 6.57 -10.30 -20.66
CA GLN A 99 7.06 -10.04 -19.29
C GLN A 99 7.68 -11.27 -18.62
N ASP A 100 7.35 -12.48 -19.08
CA ASP A 100 7.93 -13.72 -18.58
C ASP A 100 9.44 -13.87 -18.87
N HIS A 101 10.01 -13.10 -19.82
CA HIS A 101 11.47 -13.08 -20.03
C HIS A 101 12.23 -12.48 -18.82
N ARG A 102 11.56 -11.65 -18.01
CA ARG A 102 12.15 -11.04 -16.80
C ARG A 102 12.16 -11.96 -15.59
N LYS A 103 11.47 -13.11 -15.66
CA LYS A 103 11.43 -14.07 -14.55
C LYS A 103 12.76 -14.82 -14.49
N VAL A 104 13.47 -14.63 -13.38
CA VAL A 104 14.69 -15.38 -13.06
C VAL A 104 14.38 -16.89 -13.09
N GLY A 105 15.12 -17.65 -13.90
CA GLY A 105 14.94 -19.10 -14.06
C GLY A 105 14.07 -19.56 -15.23
N ASN A 106 13.57 -18.65 -16.09
CA ASN A 106 12.86 -19.06 -17.31
C ASN A 106 13.83 -19.50 -18.41
N LYS A 107 14.26 -20.77 -18.36
CA LYS A 107 15.24 -21.36 -19.30
C LYS A 107 14.85 -21.18 -20.76
N THR A 108 13.56 -21.23 -21.09
CA THR A 108 13.08 -21.07 -22.47
C THR A 108 13.30 -19.65 -22.99
N TRP A 109 13.02 -18.62 -22.17
CA TRP A 109 13.29 -17.24 -22.57
C TRP A 109 14.78 -16.90 -22.56
N GLN A 110 15.56 -17.48 -21.65
CA GLN A 110 17.01 -17.34 -21.66
C GLN A 110 17.63 -17.90 -22.94
N LYS A 111 17.17 -19.06 -23.40
CA LYS A 111 17.58 -19.64 -24.69
C LYS A 111 17.24 -18.71 -25.85
N VAL A 112 16.00 -18.19 -25.90
CA VAL A 112 15.55 -17.27 -26.96
C VAL A 112 16.32 -15.96 -26.98
N LEU A 113 16.63 -15.40 -25.80
CA LEU A 113 17.42 -14.16 -25.69
C LEU A 113 18.90 -14.35 -26.01
N ALA A 114 19.40 -15.59 -25.94
CA ALA A 114 20.77 -15.95 -26.28
C ALA A 114 20.94 -16.40 -27.74
N CYS A 115 19.86 -16.42 -28.53
CA CYS A 115 19.94 -16.77 -29.95
C CYS A 115 20.78 -15.75 -30.74
N SER A 116 21.55 -16.24 -31.70
CA SER A 116 22.32 -15.39 -32.60
C SER A 116 21.41 -14.67 -33.60
N ASP A 117 21.93 -13.65 -34.29
CA ASP A 117 21.14 -12.96 -35.33
C ASP A 117 20.76 -13.93 -36.47
N GLU A 118 21.65 -14.86 -36.86
CA GLU A 118 21.36 -15.89 -37.87
C GLU A 118 20.18 -16.79 -37.46
N GLU A 119 20.05 -17.11 -36.17
CA GLU A 119 18.94 -17.91 -35.64
C GLU A 119 17.61 -17.16 -35.55
N LEU A 120 17.64 -15.83 -35.71
CA LEU A 120 16.48 -14.94 -35.75
C LEU A 120 16.11 -14.51 -37.18
N GLU A 121 16.99 -14.73 -38.16
CA GLU A 121 16.77 -14.32 -39.56
C GLU A 121 15.50 -14.92 -40.17
N SER A 122 15.16 -16.18 -39.88
CA SER A 122 13.89 -16.78 -40.34
C SER A 122 12.67 -15.97 -39.87
N SER A 123 12.63 -15.61 -38.59
CA SER A 123 11.54 -14.81 -38.03
C SER A 123 11.56 -13.36 -38.53
N ARG A 124 12.73 -12.80 -38.86
CA ARG A 124 12.84 -11.46 -39.48
C ARG A 124 12.22 -11.46 -40.87
N ARG A 125 12.58 -12.43 -41.72
CA ARG A 125 12.03 -12.59 -43.07
C ARG A 125 10.51 -12.78 -43.07
N GLU A 126 10.01 -13.66 -42.19
CA GLU A 126 8.56 -13.88 -42.04
C GLU A 126 7.81 -12.59 -41.65
N ILE A 127 8.41 -11.74 -40.80
CA ILE A 127 7.81 -10.45 -40.44
C ILE A 127 7.92 -9.44 -41.59
N ASP A 128 9.03 -9.42 -42.33
CA ASP A 128 9.24 -8.54 -43.49
C ASP A 128 8.23 -8.85 -44.60
N GLU A 129 8.05 -10.12 -44.95
CA GLU A 129 7.07 -10.55 -45.96
C GLU A 129 5.64 -10.09 -45.61
N LEU A 130 5.26 -10.12 -44.33
CA LEU A 130 3.95 -9.64 -43.87
C LEU A 130 3.84 -8.11 -43.79
N THR A 131 4.96 -7.40 -43.66
CA THR A 131 4.98 -5.94 -43.58
C THR A 131 5.04 -5.31 -44.98
N ASP A 132 5.70 -5.97 -45.93
CA ASP A 132 5.82 -5.52 -47.32
C ASP A 132 4.60 -5.85 -48.19
N GLN A 133 3.83 -6.89 -47.86
CA GLN A 133 2.60 -7.26 -48.60
C GLN A 133 1.35 -6.44 -48.24
N SER A 134 1.48 -5.23 -47.69
CA SER A 134 0.35 -4.37 -47.35
C SER A 134 0.37 -3.07 -48.19
N PRO A 135 -0.20 -3.04 -49.41
CA PRO A 135 -0.15 -1.85 -50.29
C PRO A 135 -1.09 -0.72 -49.87
N ASP A 136 -2.05 -0.96 -48.98
CA ASP A 136 -3.08 0.02 -48.60
C ASP A 136 -2.98 0.38 -47.11
N HIS A 137 -2.13 1.35 -46.76
CA HIS A 137 -2.44 2.51 -45.89
C HIS A 137 -1.19 3.24 -45.36
N PRO A 138 -1.29 4.57 -45.14
CA PRO A 138 -0.15 5.49 -45.10
C PRO A 138 0.62 5.49 -43.78
N SER A 139 1.92 5.74 -43.94
CA SER A 139 2.89 6.30 -42.99
C SER A 139 2.40 6.59 -41.56
N LEU A 140 2.99 5.84 -40.62
CA LEU A 140 2.99 6.09 -39.18
C LEU A 140 3.65 7.44 -38.85
N SER A 141 2.88 8.53 -38.85
CA SER A 141 3.15 9.73 -38.05
C SER A 141 2.01 10.76 -38.13
N SER A 142 1.76 11.43 -37.01
CA SER A 142 1.02 12.71 -36.79
C SER A 142 -0.40 12.60 -36.19
N GLU A 143 -0.57 13.20 -35.01
CA GLU A 143 -1.86 13.54 -34.39
C GLU A 143 -2.52 14.74 -35.08
N SER A 144 -3.85 14.73 -35.24
CA SER A 144 -4.74 15.90 -35.02
C SER A 144 -6.22 15.58 -35.33
N GLY A 145 -7.15 16.03 -34.48
CA GLY A 145 -8.52 16.43 -34.87
C GLY A 145 -9.69 15.46 -34.58
N LEU A 146 -10.59 15.86 -33.66
CA LEU A 146 -11.94 15.33 -33.36
C LEU A 146 -12.99 15.71 -34.46
N PRO A 147 -14.32 15.38 -34.43
CA PRO A 147 -15.18 14.72 -33.40
C PRO A 147 -16.27 13.69 -33.88
N GLN A 148 -16.83 12.94 -32.90
CA GLN A 148 -18.20 12.35 -32.71
C GLN A 148 -18.99 11.76 -33.91
N GLU A 149 -19.62 10.57 -33.86
CA GLU A 149 -20.79 10.22 -33.02
C GLU A 149 -21.17 8.71 -33.10
N GLN A 150 -21.81 8.23 -32.03
CA GLN A 150 -22.79 7.12 -31.92
C GLN A 150 -22.49 5.71 -32.49
N ILE A 151 -22.48 4.72 -31.58
CA ILE A 151 -23.54 3.68 -31.51
C ILE A 151 -23.60 3.14 -30.06
N ARG A 152 -24.77 3.34 -29.45
CA ARG A 152 -25.21 2.68 -28.22
C ARG A 152 -25.47 1.20 -28.49
N ARG A 153 -24.91 0.28 -27.70
CA ARG A 153 -25.65 -0.92 -27.27
C ARG A 153 -25.36 -1.26 -25.80
N ARG A 154 -26.46 -1.35 -25.05
CA ARG A 154 -26.57 -1.83 -23.67
C ARG A 154 -26.06 -3.27 -23.58
N ALA A 155 -25.26 -3.56 -22.55
CA ALA A 155 -25.25 -4.88 -21.92
C ALA A 155 -25.09 -4.71 -20.41
N VAL A 156 -26.15 -5.11 -19.70
CA VAL A 156 -26.29 -5.15 -18.25
C VAL A 156 -25.27 -6.14 -17.68
N SER A 157 -24.35 -5.68 -16.84
CA SER A 157 -23.41 -6.54 -16.11
C SER A 157 -24.02 -6.92 -14.77
N THR A 158 -24.56 -8.13 -14.69
CA THR A 158 -24.89 -8.79 -13.42
C THR A 158 -23.62 -9.41 -12.84
N PHE A 159 -23.19 -8.90 -11.68
CA PHE A 159 -22.12 -9.48 -10.88
C PHE A 159 -22.53 -10.87 -10.38
N LYS A 160 -21.80 -11.91 -10.79
CA LYS A 160 -21.75 -13.19 -10.08
C LYS A 160 -20.31 -13.47 -9.65
N THR A 161 -20.11 -13.38 -8.34
CA THR A 161 -18.95 -13.79 -7.55
C THR A 161 -18.52 -15.21 -7.94
N ARG A 162 -17.33 -15.34 -8.53
CA ARG A 162 -16.73 -16.63 -8.84
C ARG A 162 -15.78 -17.01 -7.71
N SER A 163 -16.21 -18.01 -6.94
CA SER A 163 -15.44 -18.73 -5.94
C SER A 163 -14.13 -19.28 -6.54
N THR A 164 -13.01 -19.03 -5.86
CA THR A 164 -11.69 -19.54 -6.21
C THR A 164 -11.57 -21.01 -5.83
N VAL A 165 -11.72 -21.89 -6.83
CA VAL A 165 -11.24 -23.28 -6.73
C VAL A 165 -9.73 -23.27 -6.96
N SER A 166 -9.02 -23.78 -5.95
CA SER A 166 -7.59 -24.00 -5.88
C SER A 166 -7.05 -24.77 -7.10
N ARG A 167 -5.99 -24.27 -7.73
CA ARG A 167 -5.14 -25.01 -8.67
C ARG A 167 -3.74 -25.12 -8.07
N ASN A 168 -3.48 -26.25 -7.43
CA ASN A 168 -2.14 -26.81 -7.35
C ASN A 168 -1.63 -27.04 -8.78
N ASP A 169 -0.44 -26.53 -9.11
CA ASP A 169 0.71 -27.39 -9.39
C ASP A 169 1.94 -26.57 -9.82
N LYS A 170 3.09 -27.04 -9.34
CA LYS A 170 4.44 -26.43 -9.32
C LYS A 170 4.70 -25.51 -8.14
N PHE A 171 4.38 -25.98 -6.93
CA PHE A 171 5.14 -25.59 -5.75
C PHE A 171 6.35 -26.53 -5.60
N PRO A 172 7.51 -26.04 -5.13
CA PRO A 172 8.64 -26.90 -4.79
C PRO A 172 8.18 -27.99 -3.82
N ILE A 173 8.72 -29.20 -3.96
CA ILE A 173 8.45 -30.33 -3.07
C ILE A 173 8.78 -29.85 -1.65
N TYR A 174 7.72 -29.76 -0.84
CA TYR A 174 7.78 -29.30 0.54
C TYR A 174 7.74 -30.52 1.42
N ASP A 175 8.84 -30.76 2.13
CA ASP A 175 8.87 -31.74 3.19
C ASP A 175 8.49 -31.05 4.51
N LYS A 176 7.33 -31.45 5.05
CA LYS A 176 6.77 -30.95 6.31
C LYS A 176 7.59 -31.38 7.52
N GLU A 177 8.23 -32.55 7.45
CA GLU A 177 8.93 -33.18 8.54
C GLU A 177 10.34 -32.60 8.67
N THR A 178 11.07 -32.51 7.55
CA THR A 178 12.44 -31.97 7.55
C THR A 178 12.51 -30.44 7.47
N ARG A 179 11.39 -29.75 7.21
CA ARG A 179 11.30 -28.30 7.01
C ARG A 179 12.24 -27.81 5.92
N THR A 180 12.30 -28.49 4.79
CA THR A 180 13.16 -28.10 3.67
C THR A 180 12.35 -27.89 2.38
N ARG A 181 12.91 -27.12 1.46
CA ARG A 181 12.45 -27.06 0.07
C ARG A 181 13.64 -27.25 -0.86
N ILE A 182 13.38 -27.86 -2.00
CA ILE A 182 14.38 -27.93 -3.07
C ILE A 182 14.33 -26.64 -3.88
N VAL A 183 15.43 -25.89 -3.92
CA VAL A 183 15.63 -24.73 -4.81
C VAL A 183 16.83 -25.05 -5.68
N ASP A 184 16.64 -25.10 -7.00
CA ASP A 184 17.72 -25.37 -7.96
C ASP A 184 18.52 -26.67 -7.70
N GLY A 185 17.86 -27.68 -7.13
CA GLY A 185 18.48 -28.98 -6.79
C GLY A 185 19.08 -29.04 -5.38
N GLU A 186 19.17 -27.92 -4.68
CA GLU A 186 19.69 -27.85 -3.31
C GLU A 186 18.57 -27.93 -2.26
N CYS A 187 18.81 -28.70 -1.20
CA CYS A 187 17.92 -28.79 -0.06
C CYS A 187 18.12 -27.58 0.85
N VAL A 188 17.19 -26.62 0.79
CA VAL A 188 17.26 -25.36 1.54
C VAL A 188 16.29 -25.42 2.74
N PRO A 189 16.76 -25.19 3.98
CA PRO A 189 15.86 -25.11 5.13
C PRO A 189 14.84 -23.97 4.96
N LEU A 190 13.59 -24.28 5.24
CA LEU A 190 12.47 -23.36 5.29
C LEU A 190 12.48 -22.66 6.64
N ALA A 191 13.15 -21.52 6.66
CA ALA A 191 13.02 -20.55 7.72
C ALA A 191 11.56 -20.04 7.75
N LYS A 192 10.87 -20.23 8.88
CA LYS A 192 9.59 -19.60 9.18
C LYS A 192 9.88 -18.21 9.74
N ALA A 193 8.97 -17.25 9.51
CA ALA A 193 9.07 -15.93 10.14
C ALA A 193 9.23 -16.04 11.68
N THR A 194 8.59 -17.06 12.28
CA THR A 194 8.62 -17.37 13.71
C THR A 194 9.92 -18.00 14.22
N ASP A 195 10.87 -18.33 13.35
CA ASP A 195 12.15 -18.90 13.79
C ASP A 195 12.98 -17.82 14.51
N LYS A 196 13.63 -18.24 15.60
CA LYS A 196 14.54 -17.36 16.33
C LYS A 196 15.80 -17.14 15.49
N TYR A 197 16.28 -15.89 15.46
CA TYR A 197 17.57 -15.51 14.87
C TYR A 197 17.69 -15.81 13.37
N LEU A 198 16.73 -15.33 12.58
CA LEU A 198 16.78 -15.44 11.12
C LEU A 198 18.07 -14.81 10.59
N VAL A 199 18.81 -15.59 9.81
CA VAL A 199 20.03 -15.10 9.13
C VAL A 199 19.62 -14.09 8.07
N VAL A 200 20.18 -12.89 8.15
CA VAL A 200 19.92 -11.81 7.20
C VAL A 200 20.50 -12.24 5.83
N PRO A 201 19.68 -12.51 4.80
CA PRO A 201 20.18 -13.09 3.53
C PRO A 201 21.19 -12.20 2.79
N ARG A 202 21.14 -10.88 3.07
CA ARG A 202 22.11 -9.87 2.65
C ARG A 202 22.09 -8.77 3.70
N ARG A 203 23.25 -8.49 4.32
CA ARG A 203 23.40 -7.47 5.36
C ARG A 203 22.69 -6.19 4.95
N ILE A 204 21.82 -5.70 5.83
CA ILE A 204 21.15 -4.42 5.66
C ILE A 204 22.13 -3.35 6.14
N ARG A 205 22.41 -2.37 5.28
CA ARG A 205 23.31 -1.28 5.62
C ARG A 205 22.59 -0.23 6.47
N PRO A 206 23.28 0.49 7.36
CA PRO A 206 22.67 1.55 8.17
C PRO A 206 21.94 2.59 7.33
N GLU A 207 22.46 2.95 6.14
CA GLU A 207 21.85 3.96 5.26
C GLU A 207 20.54 3.46 4.62
N GLU A 208 20.40 2.14 4.44
CA GLU A 208 19.14 1.54 3.98
C GLU A 208 18.12 1.48 5.13
N ALA A 209 18.55 1.03 6.30
CA ALA A 209 17.69 0.85 7.48
C ALA A 209 17.21 2.18 8.06
N HIS A 210 18.09 3.18 8.07
CA HIS A 210 17.84 4.53 8.60
C HIS A 210 17.82 5.55 7.46
N SER A 211 17.06 5.22 6.40
CA SER A 211 16.82 6.12 5.28
C SER A 211 16.21 7.45 5.77
N PRO A 212 16.32 8.54 5.00
CA PRO A 212 15.76 9.84 5.40
C PRO A 212 14.30 9.71 5.85
N VAL A 213 14.04 10.01 7.12
CA VAL A 213 12.72 9.85 7.73
C VAL A 213 11.86 11.08 7.39
N PRO A 214 10.60 10.91 6.95
CA PRO A 214 9.69 12.01 6.78
C PRO A 214 9.48 12.76 8.09
N GLY A 215 9.38 14.10 8.05
CA GLY A 215 9.20 14.92 9.25
C GLY A 215 7.98 14.55 10.11
N LEU A 216 6.96 13.92 9.49
CA LEU A 216 5.81 13.35 10.18
C LEU A 216 5.65 11.86 9.91
N LEU A 217 5.32 11.13 10.97
CA LEU A 217 4.85 9.76 10.95
C LEU A 217 3.45 9.72 11.56
N PHE A 218 2.63 8.80 11.08
CA PHE A 218 1.27 8.57 11.57
C PHE A 218 1.19 7.18 12.17
N ARG A 219 0.44 7.05 13.26
CA ARG A 219 0.20 5.75 13.88
C ARG A 219 -1.28 5.56 14.14
N THR A 220 -1.84 4.52 13.56
CA THR A 220 -3.16 4.02 13.95
C THR A 220 -3.00 3.01 15.06
N TYR A 221 -3.82 3.13 16.10
CA TYR A 221 -3.94 2.13 17.15
C TYR A 221 -5.40 2.09 17.63
N ASP A 222 -5.74 1.05 18.36
CA ASP A 222 -7.06 0.75 18.88
C ASP A 222 -6.92 -0.01 20.21
N ASP A 223 -8.03 -0.40 20.83
CA ASP A 223 -8.05 -1.09 22.12
C ASP A 223 -7.34 -2.45 22.07
N ASP A 224 -7.30 -3.07 20.88
CA ASP A 224 -6.63 -4.35 20.64
C ASP A 224 -5.12 -4.19 20.34
N THR A 225 -4.64 -2.96 20.15
CA THR A 225 -3.24 -2.71 19.81
C THR A 225 -2.35 -2.90 21.04
N GLN A 226 -1.34 -3.76 20.90
CA GLN A 226 -0.35 -4.05 21.95
C GLN A 226 0.49 -2.83 22.36
N GLY A 227 1.03 -2.85 23.58
CA GLY A 227 1.83 -1.78 24.16
C GLY A 227 1.10 -1.02 25.26
N VAL A 228 1.80 -0.12 25.94
CA VAL A 228 1.23 0.80 26.94
C VAL A 228 1.41 2.23 26.47
N ARG A 229 0.41 3.08 26.73
CA ARG A 229 0.32 4.45 26.20
C ARG A 229 0.03 5.44 27.32
N GLY A 230 0.37 6.69 27.05
CA GLY A 230 -0.05 7.84 27.83
C GLY A 230 1.06 8.42 28.70
N PRO A 231 0.75 9.49 29.46
CA PRO A 231 1.74 10.23 30.22
C PRO A 231 2.49 9.37 31.25
N LYS A 232 1.82 8.38 31.85
CA LYS A 232 2.44 7.43 32.80
C LYS A 232 3.56 6.59 32.18
N ALA A 233 3.46 6.28 30.88
CA ALA A 233 4.53 5.61 30.14
C ALA A 233 5.57 6.59 29.57
N GLY A 234 5.37 7.90 29.75
CA GLY A 234 6.15 8.95 29.09
C GLY A 234 6.04 8.90 27.58
N GLY A 235 4.88 8.48 27.04
CA GLY A 235 4.63 8.33 25.61
C GLY A 235 3.97 6.99 25.27
N GLU A 236 4.55 6.23 24.35
CA GLU A 236 4.10 4.89 23.96
C GLU A 236 5.24 3.88 23.99
N LEU A 237 5.03 2.75 24.67
CA LEU A 237 5.97 1.64 24.78
C LEU A 237 5.51 0.46 23.94
N ALA A 238 6.45 -0.19 23.25
CA ALA A 238 6.20 -1.40 22.46
C ALA A 238 5.72 -2.55 23.36
N GLY A 239 4.99 -3.50 22.76
CA GLY A 239 4.36 -4.61 23.48
C GLY A 239 5.33 -5.43 24.35
N LYS A 240 6.59 -5.59 23.92
CA LYS A 240 7.58 -6.34 24.69
C LYS A 240 8.05 -5.64 25.97
N PHE A 241 7.88 -4.31 26.05
CA PHE A 241 8.43 -3.48 27.13
C PHE A 241 7.36 -2.92 28.06
N VAL A 242 6.14 -3.48 28.06
CA VAL A 242 5.02 -2.98 28.88
C VAL A 242 5.25 -3.09 30.39
N HIS A 243 6.11 -4.00 30.83
CA HIS A 243 6.47 -4.21 32.23
C HIS A 243 7.85 -3.60 32.59
N LEU A 244 8.42 -2.81 31.69
CA LEU A 244 9.74 -2.23 31.90
C LEU A 244 9.68 -1.15 32.99
N THR A 245 10.45 -1.33 34.06
CA THR A 245 10.60 -0.36 35.16
C THR A 245 11.81 0.55 34.99
N CYS A 246 12.67 0.26 34.01
CA CYS A 246 13.87 1.00 33.68
C CYS A 246 13.73 1.72 32.31
N PRO A 247 14.70 2.58 31.91
CA PRO A 247 14.70 3.17 30.57
C PRO A 247 14.67 2.11 29.46
N ALA A 248 14.04 2.47 28.33
CA ALA A 248 13.97 1.60 27.15
C ALA A 248 15.39 1.20 26.69
N PRO A 249 15.61 -0.05 26.25
CA PRO A 249 16.91 -0.48 25.79
C PRO A 249 17.34 0.27 24.53
N GLU A 250 18.66 0.43 24.36
CA GLU A 250 19.23 1.04 23.16
C GLU A 250 18.80 0.30 21.88
N PRO A 251 18.63 1.03 20.75
CA PRO A 251 18.31 0.40 19.47
C PRO A 251 19.34 -0.63 19.03
N LEU A 252 18.87 -1.79 18.55
CA LEU A 252 19.74 -2.84 18.02
C LEU A 252 20.34 -2.46 16.66
N PRO A 253 21.60 -2.78 16.35
CA PRO A 253 22.16 -2.53 15.02
C PRO A 253 21.32 -3.14 13.90
N CYS A 254 21.19 -2.47 12.75
CA CYS A 254 20.34 -2.91 11.63
C CYS A 254 20.69 -4.29 11.03
N GLY A 255 21.91 -4.78 11.28
CA GLY A 255 22.36 -6.12 10.89
C GLY A 255 22.07 -7.22 11.91
N ASN A 256 21.51 -6.89 13.08
CA ASN A 256 21.25 -7.83 14.15
C ASN A 256 20.13 -8.83 13.76
N SER A 257 20.37 -10.13 13.98
CA SER A 257 19.43 -11.20 13.63
C SER A 257 18.13 -11.17 14.44
N CYS A 258 18.18 -10.75 15.72
CA CYS A 258 16.99 -10.58 16.57
C CYS A 258 16.09 -9.47 16.03
N LEU A 259 16.68 -8.32 15.69
CA LEU A 259 15.95 -7.21 15.09
C LEU A 259 15.33 -7.63 13.75
N PHE A 260 16.11 -8.33 12.91
CA PHE A 260 15.60 -8.84 11.64
C PHE A 260 14.41 -9.79 11.84
N THR A 261 14.51 -10.79 12.73
CA THR A 261 13.38 -11.66 13.10
C THR A 261 12.18 -10.87 13.58
N THR A 262 12.38 -9.88 14.45
CA THR A 262 11.32 -9.03 14.99
C THR A 262 10.57 -8.29 13.88
N ILE A 263 11.30 -7.68 12.96
CA ILE A 263 10.73 -6.94 11.83
C ILE A 263 10.02 -7.91 10.86
N VAL A 264 10.59 -9.08 10.59
CA VAL A 264 9.97 -10.10 9.73
C VAL A 264 8.67 -10.63 10.33
N ASN A 265 8.63 -10.86 11.64
CA ASN A 265 7.41 -11.25 12.37
C ASN A 265 6.36 -10.14 12.31
N HIS A 266 6.78 -8.89 12.52
CA HIS A 266 5.92 -7.72 12.46
C HIS A 266 5.26 -7.56 11.08
N ILE A 267 6.05 -7.60 9.99
CA ILE A 267 5.56 -7.49 8.61
C ILE A 267 4.58 -8.63 8.27
N ASN A 268 4.79 -9.79 8.87
CA ASN A 268 3.91 -10.96 8.72
C ASN A 268 2.67 -10.94 9.63
N TYR A 269 2.52 -9.91 10.46
CA TYR A 269 1.45 -9.79 11.47
C TYR A 269 1.37 -10.98 12.41
N VAL A 270 2.53 -11.52 12.80
CA VAL A 270 2.61 -12.53 13.86
C VAL A 270 2.17 -11.87 15.17
N LYS A 271 1.16 -12.44 15.84
CA LYS A 271 0.57 -11.91 17.07
C LYS A 271 1.46 -12.23 18.29
N THR A 272 2.63 -11.61 18.35
CA THR A 272 3.57 -11.70 19.47
C THR A 272 3.99 -10.32 19.92
N PRO A 273 4.14 -10.06 21.23
CA PRO A 273 4.74 -8.82 21.72
C PRO A 273 6.06 -8.51 21.01
N SER A 274 6.10 -7.39 20.30
CA SER A 274 7.27 -6.95 19.55
C SER A 274 7.99 -5.80 20.26
N GLU A 275 9.27 -5.66 19.93
CA GLU A 275 10.14 -4.56 20.34
C GLU A 275 9.87 -3.27 19.56
N VAL A 276 9.07 -3.33 18.49
CA VAL A 276 8.90 -2.23 17.55
C VAL A 276 7.47 -1.71 17.54
N ILE A 277 7.35 -0.41 17.35
CA ILE A 277 6.09 0.32 17.22
C ILE A 277 5.92 0.71 15.75
N SER A 278 4.86 0.20 15.11
CA SER A 278 4.58 0.49 13.70
C SER A 278 4.01 1.88 13.49
N THR A 279 4.56 2.57 12.51
CA THR A 279 4.12 3.88 12.03
C THR A 279 4.15 3.91 10.51
N THR A 280 3.50 4.91 9.91
CA THR A 280 3.43 5.09 8.46
C THR A 280 3.72 6.55 8.09
N SER A 281 4.36 6.79 6.96
CA SER A 281 4.50 8.12 6.37
C SER A 281 3.30 8.58 5.56
N ASN A 282 2.27 7.73 5.44
CA ASN A 282 1.08 7.91 4.61
C ASN A 282 -0.17 8.06 5.50
N LEU A 283 -0.70 9.28 5.58
CA LEU A 283 -1.90 9.60 6.37
C LEU A 283 -3.13 8.84 5.87
N PHE A 284 -3.33 8.76 4.55
CA PHE A 284 -4.45 8.04 3.95
C PHE A 284 -4.46 6.56 4.36
N PHE A 285 -3.28 5.93 4.43
CA PHE A 285 -3.15 4.57 4.93
C PHE A 285 -3.55 4.45 6.41
N ALA A 286 -3.10 5.38 7.26
CA ALA A 286 -3.46 5.41 8.67
C ALA A 286 -4.98 5.60 8.87
N MET A 287 -5.58 6.53 8.13
CA MET A 287 -7.02 6.81 8.19
C MET A 287 -7.86 5.64 7.68
N THR A 288 -7.44 4.99 6.58
CA THR A 288 -8.14 3.80 6.08
C THR A 288 -8.07 2.65 7.08
N ARG A 289 -6.92 2.47 7.75
CA ARG A 289 -6.79 1.44 8.80
C ARG A 289 -7.67 1.76 10.01
N ALA A 290 -7.75 3.02 10.41
CA ALA A 290 -8.61 3.47 11.50
C ALA A 290 -10.10 3.25 11.16
N ALA A 291 -10.54 3.66 9.97
CA ALA A 291 -11.92 3.52 9.52
C ALA A 291 -12.43 2.06 9.53
N LYS A 292 -11.52 1.10 9.34
CA LYS A 292 -11.82 -0.34 9.27
C LYS A 292 -11.73 -1.04 10.62
N SER A 293 -11.18 -0.40 11.64
CA SER A 293 -11.10 -0.98 12.98
C SER A 293 -12.46 -0.85 13.68
N THR A 294 -12.80 -1.88 14.45
CA THR A 294 -14.03 -1.93 15.26
C THR A 294 -13.75 -1.67 16.75
N ALA A 295 -12.50 -1.37 17.13
CA ALA A 295 -12.04 -1.36 18.53
C ALA A 295 -11.64 0.04 19.02
N ASN A 296 -12.52 1.05 18.87
CA ASN A 296 -12.24 2.44 19.25
C ASN A 296 -10.94 3.01 18.64
N PRO A 297 -10.82 3.05 17.30
CA PRO A 297 -9.59 3.44 16.64
C PRO A 297 -9.20 4.91 16.89
N ARG A 298 -7.90 5.13 17.00
CA ARG A 298 -7.25 6.43 17.18
C ARG A 298 -6.09 6.60 16.23
N ILE A 299 -5.74 7.85 15.95
CA ILE A 299 -4.63 8.25 15.10
C ILE A 299 -3.74 9.23 15.86
N LYS A 300 -2.45 8.93 15.90
CA LYS A 300 -1.39 9.83 16.37
C LYS A 300 -0.64 10.43 15.19
N VAL A 301 -0.33 11.72 15.31
CA VAL A 301 0.65 12.41 14.46
C VAL A 301 1.92 12.60 15.27
N ILE A 302 3.02 12.09 14.72
CA ILE A 302 4.31 11.99 15.40
C ILE A 302 5.34 12.80 14.62
N CYS A 303 6.03 13.71 15.27
CA CYS A 303 7.16 14.42 14.70
C CYS A 303 8.42 13.57 14.85
N SER A 304 8.97 13.14 13.71
CA SER A 304 10.07 12.17 13.69
C SER A 304 11.40 12.75 14.16
N SER A 305 11.59 14.08 14.10
CA SER A 305 12.83 14.73 14.54
C SER A 305 13.03 14.68 16.06
N PHE A 306 11.99 14.39 16.84
CA PHE A 306 12.10 14.17 18.29
C PHE A 306 12.44 12.72 18.66
N ILE A 307 12.72 11.87 17.68
CA ILE A 307 13.10 10.48 17.87
C ILE A 307 14.50 10.29 17.27
N PRO A 308 15.44 9.66 17.98
CA PRO A 308 16.76 9.34 17.43
C PRO A 308 16.64 8.57 16.12
N LYS A 309 17.41 8.97 15.12
CA LYS A 309 17.35 8.38 13.77
C LYS A 309 17.63 6.87 13.80
N GLU A 310 18.54 6.45 14.68
CA GLU A 310 18.96 5.08 14.93
C GLU A 310 17.84 4.23 15.55
N ALA A 311 16.85 4.86 16.18
CA ALA A 311 15.66 4.18 16.71
C ALA A 311 14.57 3.98 15.65
N ILE A 312 14.70 4.56 14.45
CA ILE A 312 13.68 4.46 13.38
C ILE A 312 14.21 3.57 12.26
N TYR A 313 13.57 2.41 12.06
CA TYR A 313 13.86 1.50 10.95
C TYR A 313 12.84 1.63 9.83
N HIS A 314 13.31 1.91 8.61
CA HIS A 314 12.48 1.76 7.42
C HIS A 314 12.22 0.27 7.16
N ALA A 315 10.96 -0.15 7.09
CA ALA A 315 10.60 -1.56 6.93
C ALA A 315 10.95 -2.13 5.54
N ARG A 316 11.00 -1.25 4.52
CA ARG A 316 11.20 -1.62 3.11
C ARG A 316 12.46 -2.47 2.84
N PRO A 317 13.67 -2.09 3.31
CA PRO A 317 14.86 -2.94 3.17
C PRO A 317 14.65 -4.37 3.66
N TYR A 318 14.05 -4.54 4.85
CA TYR A 318 13.77 -5.83 5.46
C TYR A 318 12.78 -6.64 4.60
N HIS A 319 11.67 -6.02 4.21
CA HIS A 319 10.68 -6.63 3.32
C HIS A 319 11.31 -7.12 2.00
N TRP A 320 12.21 -6.34 1.39
CA TRP A 320 12.89 -6.73 0.15
C TRP A 320 13.80 -7.95 0.29
N ARG A 321 14.52 -8.07 1.42
CA ARG A 321 15.38 -9.24 1.68
C ARG A 321 14.57 -10.53 1.76
N ILE A 322 13.37 -10.48 2.32
CA ILE A 322 12.52 -11.67 2.49
C ILE A 322 11.62 -11.96 1.28
N LYS A 323 11.41 -10.97 0.39
CA LYS A 323 10.53 -11.12 -0.78
C LYS A 323 10.99 -12.15 -1.78
N GLY A 324 12.28 -12.15 -2.14
CA GLY A 324 12.83 -13.18 -3.02
C GLY A 324 12.74 -14.59 -2.42
N LYS A 325 12.76 -14.70 -1.09
CA LYS A 325 12.69 -15.98 -0.38
C LYS A 325 11.27 -16.48 -0.12
N ARG A 326 10.26 -15.62 -0.34
CA ARG A 326 8.83 -15.87 -0.08
C ARG A 326 8.54 -16.15 1.41
N TRP A 327 9.25 -15.50 2.34
CA TRP A 327 8.95 -15.62 3.78
C TRP A 327 7.78 -14.73 4.19
N PHE A 328 6.65 -14.92 3.51
CA PHE A 328 5.41 -14.20 3.76
C PHE A 328 4.25 -15.15 3.94
N PHE A 329 3.36 -14.84 4.88
CA PHE A 329 2.08 -15.54 5.01
C PHE A 329 0.98 -14.82 4.22
N ALA A 330 -0.12 -15.52 3.89
CA ALA A 330 -1.40 -14.93 3.47
C ALA A 330 -1.34 -13.73 2.50
N GLY A 331 -0.49 -13.80 1.47
CA GLY A 331 -0.37 -12.73 0.46
C GLY A 331 0.29 -11.43 0.93
N LYS A 332 0.90 -11.40 2.13
CA LYS A 332 1.52 -10.19 2.71
C LYS A 332 2.71 -9.65 1.91
N TRP A 333 3.29 -10.45 1.03
CA TRP A 333 4.31 -10.04 0.06
C TRP A 333 3.89 -8.89 -0.87
N ASN A 334 2.57 -8.68 -1.04
CA ASN A 334 2.00 -7.58 -1.82
C ASN A 334 2.08 -6.23 -1.10
N ASN A 335 2.17 -6.20 0.23
CA ASN A 335 2.35 -4.96 0.97
C ASN A 335 3.84 -4.62 0.98
N SER A 336 4.27 -3.72 0.11
CA SER A 336 5.68 -3.37 -0.04
C SER A 336 6.33 -2.74 1.20
N THR A 337 5.55 -2.42 2.25
CA THR A 337 5.98 -1.74 3.48
C THR A 337 6.72 -0.42 3.21
N TYR A 338 6.53 0.13 2.01
CA TYR A 338 7.30 1.27 1.52
C TYR A 338 7.08 2.53 2.35
N HIS A 339 5.87 2.70 2.89
CA HIS A 339 5.50 3.80 3.77
C HIS A 339 5.66 3.47 5.25
N GLU A 340 6.06 2.24 5.62
CA GLU A 340 6.08 1.79 7.01
C GLU A 340 7.45 2.02 7.66
N TYR A 341 7.44 2.64 8.83
CA TYR A 341 8.60 2.90 9.68
C TYR A 341 8.35 2.29 11.06
N LEU A 342 9.35 1.60 11.59
CA LEU A 342 9.27 0.83 12.82
C LEU A 342 10.16 1.51 13.86
N ILE A 343 9.54 2.00 14.92
CA ILE A 343 10.25 2.71 15.99
C ILE A 343 10.62 1.72 17.08
N TRP A 344 11.90 1.68 17.46
CA TRP A 344 12.39 0.83 18.52
C TRP A 344 11.88 1.26 19.89
N ALA A 345 11.30 0.32 20.61
CA ALA A 345 10.92 0.34 22.02
C ALA A 345 9.94 1.43 22.49
N LYS A 346 10.18 2.71 22.17
CA LYS A 346 9.44 3.84 22.71
C LYS A 346 9.24 4.96 21.69
N ILE A 347 8.03 5.51 21.66
CA ILE A 347 7.75 6.85 21.11
C ILE A 347 7.66 7.80 22.31
N PRO A 348 8.54 8.80 22.46
CA PRO A 348 8.46 9.74 23.57
C PRO A 348 7.24 10.65 23.42
N GLN A 349 6.65 11.08 24.55
CA GLN A 349 5.50 11.97 24.54
C GLN A 349 5.78 13.29 23.80
N THR A 350 7.01 13.80 23.88
CA THR A 350 7.45 15.01 23.18
C THR A 350 7.42 14.88 21.65
N ALA A 351 7.45 13.66 21.11
CA ALA A 351 7.30 13.42 19.68
C ALA A 351 5.84 13.41 19.22
N VAL A 352 4.86 13.27 20.12
CA VAL A 352 3.44 13.21 19.76
C VAL A 352 2.88 14.63 19.65
N LEU A 353 2.59 15.05 18.43
CA LEU A 353 2.01 16.37 18.15
C LEU A 353 0.51 16.39 18.44
N CYS A 354 -0.19 15.34 18.00
CA CYS A 354 -1.61 15.19 18.26
C CYS A 354 -2.02 13.73 18.34
N ASP A 355 -3.10 13.48 19.06
CA ASP A 355 -3.70 12.17 19.27
C ASP A 355 -5.22 12.34 19.31
N PHE A 356 -5.92 11.78 18.32
CA PHE A 356 -7.37 11.92 18.20
C PHE A 356 -8.02 10.59 17.88
N SER A 357 -9.24 10.40 18.35
CA SER A 357 -10.09 9.28 17.99
C SER A 357 -10.67 9.45 16.59
N PHE A 358 -10.91 8.32 15.93
CA PHE A 358 -11.59 8.33 14.64
C PHE A 358 -13.03 8.85 14.77
N ALA A 359 -13.67 8.67 15.93
CA ALA A 359 -14.99 9.23 16.20
C ALA A 359 -14.99 10.77 16.30
N GLU A 360 -13.95 11.37 16.90
CA GLU A 360 -13.77 12.83 16.90
C GLU A 360 -13.59 13.37 15.48
N LEU A 361 -12.77 12.68 14.67
CA LEU A 361 -12.59 13.00 13.26
C LEU A 361 -13.92 12.96 12.49
N GLU A 362 -14.75 11.93 12.70
CA GLU A 362 -16.06 11.81 12.06
C GLU A 362 -16.98 12.96 12.45
N ARG A 363 -17.09 13.25 13.75
CA ARG A 363 -17.88 14.37 14.26
C ARG A 363 -17.42 15.70 13.66
N HIS A 364 -16.10 15.90 13.58
CA HIS A 364 -15.55 17.10 12.98
C HIS A 364 -15.83 17.20 11.48
N SER A 365 -15.75 16.08 10.76
CA SER A 365 -16.07 16.06 9.32
C SER A 365 -17.52 16.48 9.05
N ILE A 366 -18.47 16.13 9.93
CA ILE A 366 -19.88 16.55 9.80
C ILE A 366 -20.01 18.07 9.96
N GLY A 367 -19.26 18.68 10.88
CA GLY A 367 -19.22 20.13 11.08
C GLY A 367 -18.41 20.90 10.02
N ASN A 368 -17.78 20.18 9.07
CA ASN A 368 -16.91 20.75 8.04
C ASN A 368 -17.22 20.10 6.68
N PRO A 369 -18.29 20.56 5.99
CA PRO A 369 -18.80 19.90 4.79
C PRO A 369 -17.75 19.72 3.68
N SER A 370 -16.85 20.69 3.50
CA SER A 370 -15.76 20.61 2.53
C SER A 370 -14.79 19.47 2.87
N MET A 371 -14.47 19.27 4.16
CA MET A 371 -13.64 18.14 4.57
C MET A 371 -14.41 16.82 4.60
N GLN A 372 -15.72 16.82 4.83
CA GLN A 372 -16.55 15.62 4.64
C GLN A 372 -16.42 15.09 3.20
N GLN A 373 -16.52 15.99 2.23
CA GLN A 373 -16.36 15.69 0.80
C GLN A 373 -14.94 15.21 0.46
N VAL A 374 -13.91 15.76 1.10
CA VAL A 374 -12.52 15.34 0.89
C VAL A 374 -12.27 13.95 1.48
N LEU A 375 -12.60 13.75 2.75
CA LEU A 375 -12.20 12.57 3.52
C LEU A 375 -12.98 11.31 3.14
N ARG A 376 -14.24 11.46 2.69
CA ARG A 376 -15.07 10.36 2.17
C ARG A 376 -15.06 9.16 3.11
N ILE A 377 -15.27 9.40 4.40
CA ILE A 377 -15.08 8.40 5.46
C ILE A 377 -15.89 7.12 5.20
N ASN A 378 -17.10 7.24 4.65
CA ASN A 378 -17.92 6.09 4.26
C ASN A 378 -17.22 5.17 3.25
N SER A 379 -16.49 5.74 2.29
CA SER A 379 -15.68 4.97 1.34
C SER A 379 -14.48 4.32 2.03
N LEU A 380 -13.83 4.99 3.00
CA LEU A 380 -12.72 4.41 3.76
C LEU A 380 -13.12 3.18 4.59
N ARG A 381 -14.39 3.14 5.05
CA ARG A 381 -15.00 2.02 5.75
C ARG A 381 -15.29 0.82 4.84
N SER A 382 -15.22 0.98 3.51
CA SER A 382 -15.48 -0.12 2.58
C SER A 382 -14.43 -1.23 2.71
N GLY A 383 -14.77 -2.44 2.26
CA GLY A 383 -13.81 -3.56 2.19
C GLY A 383 -12.68 -3.37 1.17
N ASP A 384 -12.67 -2.26 0.41
CA ASP A 384 -11.74 -2.06 -0.69
C ASP A 384 -10.31 -1.81 -0.24
N GLY A 385 -9.35 -2.33 -1.00
CA GLY A 385 -7.94 -2.00 -0.80
C GLY A 385 -7.65 -0.54 -1.16
N ASN A 386 -6.62 0.05 -0.55
CA ASN A 386 -6.25 1.45 -0.75
C ASN A 386 -6.07 1.82 -2.24
N THR A 387 -5.51 0.93 -3.06
CA THR A 387 -5.37 1.15 -4.50
C THR A 387 -6.72 1.34 -5.20
N ASN A 388 -7.74 0.56 -4.83
CA ASN A 388 -9.08 0.68 -5.41
C ASN A 388 -9.73 1.99 -4.97
N LEU A 389 -9.62 2.34 -3.69
CA LEU A 389 -10.12 3.61 -3.15
C LEU A 389 -9.47 4.81 -3.85
N THR A 390 -8.14 4.83 -3.97
CA THR A 390 -7.43 5.89 -4.70
C THR A 390 -7.87 5.99 -6.16
N ASN A 391 -8.11 4.85 -6.84
CA ASN A 391 -8.60 4.86 -8.22
C ASN A 391 -10.05 5.34 -8.33
N GLN A 392 -10.90 5.05 -7.34
CA GLN A 392 -12.23 5.62 -7.25
C GLN A 392 -12.15 7.13 -7.06
N PHE A 393 -11.32 7.59 -6.11
CA PHE A 393 -11.19 9.01 -5.79
C PHE A 393 -10.63 9.83 -6.95
N LYS A 394 -9.76 9.24 -7.78
CA LYS A 394 -9.30 9.82 -9.05
C LYS A 394 -10.43 10.07 -10.04
N LYS A 395 -11.42 9.16 -10.13
CA LYS A 395 -12.55 9.28 -11.06
C LYS A 395 -13.51 10.40 -10.67
N GLU A 396 -13.61 10.70 -9.38
CA GLU A 396 -14.43 11.80 -8.87
C GLU A 396 -13.84 13.17 -9.21
N ASN A 397 -12.56 13.24 -9.60
CA ASN A 397 -11.87 14.42 -10.09
C ASN A 397 -12.10 15.67 -9.20
N LEU A 398 -11.91 15.51 -7.89
CA LEU A 398 -12.10 16.60 -6.94
C LEU A 398 -11.00 17.65 -7.13
N ILE A 399 -11.35 18.89 -7.46
CA ILE A 399 -10.39 19.98 -7.67
C ILE A 399 -10.39 20.90 -6.45
N LEU A 400 -9.20 21.35 -6.03
CA LEU A 400 -9.03 22.27 -4.91
C LEU A 400 -9.83 23.57 -5.13
N SER A 401 -10.68 23.90 -4.16
CA SER A 401 -11.51 25.11 -4.15
C SER A 401 -11.30 25.91 -2.87
N PHE A 402 -11.75 27.18 -2.84
CA PHE A 402 -11.68 28.01 -1.64
C PHE A 402 -12.35 27.37 -0.40
N PRO A 403 -13.57 26.82 -0.48
CA PRO A 403 -14.18 26.13 0.66
C PRO A 403 -13.34 24.96 1.17
N MET A 404 -12.66 24.22 0.29
CA MET A 404 -11.75 23.15 0.71
C MET A 404 -10.50 23.68 1.41
N VAL A 405 -9.95 24.81 0.97
CA VAL A 405 -8.81 25.45 1.62
C VAL A 405 -9.18 25.89 3.04
N GLU A 406 -10.31 26.57 3.20
CA GLU A 406 -10.82 26.97 4.51
C GLU A 406 -11.15 25.74 5.39
N GLY A 407 -11.81 24.75 4.80
CA GLY A 407 -12.12 23.48 5.45
C GLY A 407 -10.86 22.77 5.94
N LEU A 408 -9.79 22.75 5.14
CA LEU A 408 -8.51 22.16 5.49
C LEU A 408 -7.86 22.87 6.68
N ALA A 409 -7.87 24.21 6.71
CA ALA A 409 -7.34 24.98 7.83
C ALA A 409 -8.11 24.69 9.13
N LYS A 410 -9.46 24.67 9.07
CA LYS A 410 -10.32 24.31 10.21
C LYS A 410 -10.06 22.88 10.70
N PHE A 411 -9.83 21.96 9.77
CA PHE A 411 -9.48 20.57 10.06
C PHE A 411 -8.15 20.46 10.80
N LEU A 412 -7.10 21.16 10.37
CA LEU A 412 -5.81 21.15 11.05
C LEU A 412 -5.92 21.67 12.49
N ARG A 413 -6.64 22.78 12.70
CA ARG A 413 -6.88 23.34 14.04
C ARG A 413 -7.54 22.36 15.00
N HIS A 414 -8.47 21.54 14.51
CA HIS A 414 -9.13 20.55 15.35
C HIS A 414 -8.14 19.57 15.99
N PHE A 415 -6.99 19.36 15.35
CA PHE A 415 -5.90 18.52 15.85
C PHE A 415 -4.77 19.33 16.49
N SER A 416 -5.08 20.52 17.01
CA SER A 416 -4.13 21.42 17.67
C SER A 416 -2.97 21.87 16.78
N ILE A 417 -3.20 21.93 15.46
CA ILE A 417 -2.25 22.49 14.50
C ILE A 417 -2.68 23.93 14.22
N ASP A 418 -1.84 24.88 14.61
CA ASP A 418 -2.08 26.32 14.52
C ASP A 418 -0.93 27.03 13.79
N VAL A 419 -0.95 28.37 13.76
CA VAL A 419 0.09 29.18 13.13
C VAL A 419 1.46 29.12 13.81
N ARG A 420 1.54 28.67 15.07
CA ARG A 420 2.80 28.49 15.82
C ARG A 420 3.44 27.13 15.53
N THR A 421 2.68 26.23 14.93
CA THR A 421 3.18 24.91 14.54
C THR A 421 4.27 25.07 13.48
N PRO A 422 5.41 24.35 13.58
CA PRO A 422 6.48 24.44 12.60
C PRO A 422 5.98 24.31 11.15
N TYR A 423 6.42 25.22 10.28
CA TYR A 423 5.96 25.31 8.89
C TYR A 423 6.11 24.01 8.11
N THR A 424 7.14 23.21 8.42
CA THR A 424 7.38 21.90 7.82
C THR A 424 6.28 20.88 8.15
N ILE A 425 5.68 20.96 9.34
CA ILE A 425 4.56 20.12 9.78
C ILE A 425 3.28 20.53 9.04
N ILE A 426 2.99 21.83 8.96
CA ILE A 426 1.84 22.36 8.21
C ILE A 426 1.92 21.93 6.75
N ALA A 427 3.06 22.19 6.08
CA ALA A 427 3.30 21.79 4.71
C ALA A 427 3.10 20.28 4.51
N ARG A 428 3.59 19.46 5.46
CA ARG A 428 3.46 18.01 5.37
C ARG A 428 2.01 17.54 5.51
N LEU A 429 1.23 18.09 6.44
CA LEU A 429 -0.18 17.70 6.63
C LEU A 429 -1.03 18.12 5.43
N VAL A 430 -0.80 19.31 4.88
CA VAL A 430 -1.41 19.75 3.61
C VAL A 430 -1.07 18.75 2.51
N SER A 431 0.22 18.44 2.33
CA SER A 431 0.70 17.50 1.31
C SER A 431 0.06 16.12 1.40
N GLU A 432 0.02 15.53 2.60
CA GLU A 432 -0.57 14.20 2.82
C GLU A 432 -2.08 14.18 2.62
N THR A 433 -2.78 15.26 2.98
CA THR A 433 -4.22 15.38 2.76
C THR A 433 -4.52 15.49 1.26
N MET A 434 -3.86 16.43 0.58
CA MET A 434 -4.04 16.65 -0.87
C MET A 434 -3.72 15.41 -1.68
N ARG A 435 -2.55 14.79 -1.45
CA ARG A 435 -2.11 13.60 -2.18
C ARG A 435 -2.91 12.36 -1.81
N GLY A 436 -3.13 12.14 -0.51
CA GLY A 436 -3.79 10.93 0.00
C GLY A 436 -5.23 10.80 -0.49
N PHE A 437 -5.95 11.92 -0.52
CA PHE A 437 -7.36 11.98 -0.94
C PHE A 437 -7.53 12.38 -2.41
N VAL A 438 -6.43 12.45 -3.16
CA VAL A 438 -6.40 12.70 -4.61
C VAL A 438 -7.15 13.98 -4.98
N ILE A 439 -6.77 15.09 -4.35
CA ILE A 439 -7.30 16.40 -4.68
C ILE A 439 -6.44 16.99 -5.80
N GLY A 440 -7.07 17.27 -6.94
CA GLY A 440 -6.44 17.88 -8.10
C GLY A 440 -6.11 19.36 -7.85
N LEU A 441 -4.93 19.78 -8.33
CA LEU A 441 -4.55 21.19 -8.34
C LEU A 441 -4.89 21.80 -9.71
N PRO A 442 -5.69 22.88 -9.75
CA PRO A 442 -5.96 23.58 -11.00
C PRO A 442 -4.68 24.22 -11.56
N GLU A 443 -4.61 24.37 -12.88
CA GLU A 443 -3.64 25.28 -13.50
C GLU A 443 -4.11 26.71 -13.28
N THR A 444 -3.29 27.51 -12.62
CA THR A 444 -3.64 28.89 -12.31
C THR A 444 -2.40 29.76 -12.13
N THR A 445 -2.60 31.04 -11.82
CA THR A 445 -1.53 32.03 -11.69
C THR A 445 -0.96 32.06 -10.28
N ALA A 446 0.28 32.55 -10.15
CA ALA A 446 0.90 32.79 -8.84
C ALA A 446 0.04 33.70 -7.94
N LEU A 447 -0.64 34.70 -8.53
CA LEU A 447 -1.58 35.56 -7.83
C LEU A 447 -2.72 34.74 -7.21
N ARG A 448 -3.32 33.82 -7.96
CA ARG A 448 -4.40 32.98 -7.46
C ARG A 448 -3.94 32.02 -6.37
N TRP A 449 -2.72 31.48 -6.47
CA TRP A 449 -2.14 30.67 -5.40
C TRP A 449 -1.91 31.47 -4.12
N ASN A 450 -1.45 32.71 -4.23
CA ASN A 450 -1.31 33.60 -3.07
C ASN A 450 -2.68 33.90 -2.42
N MET A 451 -3.75 34.11 -3.20
CA MET A 451 -5.10 34.27 -2.66
C MET A 451 -5.57 33.03 -1.89
N LEU A 452 -5.27 31.82 -2.38
CA LEU A 452 -5.60 30.57 -1.67
C LEU A 452 -4.77 30.43 -0.39
N ALA A 453 -3.48 30.76 -0.44
CA ALA A 453 -2.60 30.74 0.74
C ALA A 453 -3.06 31.75 1.81
N GLU A 454 -3.57 32.91 1.40
CA GLU A 454 -4.17 33.92 2.27
C GLU A 454 -5.45 33.41 2.93
N ALA A 455 -6.36 32.84 2.15
CA ALA A 455 -7.57 32.23 2.69
C ALA A 455 -7.27 31.11 3.70
N PHE A 456 -6.27 30.27 3.40
CA PHE A 456 -5.79 29.24 4.32
C PHE A 456 -5.28 29.85 5.64
N THR A 457 -4.41 30.85 5.55
CA THR A 457 -3.77 31.49 6.70
C THR A 457 -4.79 32.22 7.56
N PHE A 458 -5.73 32.94 6.93
CA PHE A 458 -6.85 33.59 7.62
C PHE A 458 -7.73 32.57 8.35
N ALA A 459 -8.11 31.48 7.69
CA ALA A 459 -8.90 30.42 8.32
C ALA A 459 -8.16 29.72 9.47
N LEU A 460 -6.83 29.60 9.39
CA LEU A 460 -6.00 29.02 10.46
C LEU A 460 -5.91 29.95 11.68
N THR A 461 -5.91 31.27 11.45
CA THR A 461 -5.83 32.32 12.49
C THR A 461 -7.18 32.73 13.08
N ALA A 462 -8.31 32.27 12.56
CA ALA A 462 -9.64 32.79 12.87
C ALA A 462 -10.08 32.80 14.37
N HIS A 463 -9.37 32.12 15.26
CA HIS A 463 -9.64 32.17 16.72
C HIS A 463 -8.46 32.68 17.55
N GLU A 464 -7.37 33.10 16.91
CA GLU A 464 -6.30 33.83 17.59
C GLU A 464 -6.69 35.31 17.64
N PRO A 465 -6.47 36.01 18.76
CA PRO A 465 -6.57 37.47 18.76
C PRO A 465 -5.62 38.01 17.69
N MET A 466 -6.14 38.69 16.66
CA MET A 466 -5.34 39.14 15.51
C MET A 466 -4.15 40.04 15.91
N THR A 467 -4.18 40.62 17.10
CA THR A 467 -3.09 41.42 17.69
C THR A 467 -1.83 40.61 18.03
N ASN A 468 -1.87 39.27 17.98
CA ASN A 468 -0.81 38.40 18.51
C ASN A 468 -0.02 37.62 17.46
N VAL A 469 -0.31 37.79 16.16
CA VAL A 469 0.39 37.04 15.09
C VAL A 469 1.20 37.99 14.23
N SER A 470 2.53 37.82 14.21
CA SER A 470 3.43 38.65 13.41
C SER A 470 3.21 38.45 11.91
N GLU A 471 3.51 39.47 11.09
CA GLU A 471 3.49 39.35 9.63
C GLU A 471 4.41 38.24 9.11
N GLU A 472 5.56 38.04 9.77
CA GLU A 472 6.50 36.96 9.47
C GLU A 472 5.85 35.58 9.65
N THR A 473 5.08 35.40 10.73
CA THR A 473 4.33 34.16 10.97
C THR A 473 3.28 33.94 9.89
N LEU A 474 2.52 34.97 9.52
CA LEU A 474 1.52 34.88 8.46
C LEU A 474 2.18 34.50 7.12
N TYR A 475 3.29 35.14 6.78
CA TYR A 475 4.06 34.82 5.58
C TYR A 475 4.58 33.37 5.60
N GLY A 476 5.14 32.93 6.72
CA GLY A 476 5.62 31.56 6.88
C GLY A 476 4.53 30.50 6.70
N VAL A 477 3.31 30.76 7.20
CA VAL A 477 2.16 29.87 7.01
C VAL A 477 1.69 29.85 5.55
N LYS A 478 1.68 31.01 4.86
CA LYS A 478 1.38 31.08 3.41
C LYS A 478 2.35 30.22 2.60
N GLU A 479 3.66 30.35 2.86
CA GLU A 479 4.69 29.56 2.17
C GLU A 479 4.60 28.07 2.53
N ALA A 480 4.30 27.73 3.79
CA ALA A 480 4.08 26.35 4.22
C ALA A 480 2.93 25.69 3.45
N PHE A 481 1.82 26.41 3.29
CA PHE A 481 0.67 25.94 2.52
C PHE A 481 1.04 25.68 1.06
N LYS A 482 1.68 26.65 0.38
CA LYS A 482 2.13 26.50 -1.01
C LYS A 482 3.12 25.35 -1.19
N LEU A 483 4.07 25.20 -0.28
CA LEU A 483 5.00 24.08 -0.25
C LEU A 483 4.26 22.74 -0.08
N GLY A 484 3.24 22.70 0.78
CA GLY A 484 2.38 21.55 0.95
C GLY A 484 1.64 21.16 -0.34
N LEU A 485 1.08 22.14 -1.04
CA LEU A 485 0.45 21.93 -2.35
C LEU A 485 1.46 21.39 -3.38
N CYS A 486 2.61 22.04 -3.53
CA CYS A 486 3.66 21.62 -4.47
C CYS A 486 4.13 20.19 -4.18
N THR A 487 4.40 19.87 -2.92
CA THR A 487 4.88 18.52 -2.54
C THR A 487 3.82 17.43 -2.66
N SER A 488 2.53 17.80 -2.70
CA SER A 488 1.43 16.85 -2.92
C SER A 488 1.43 16.24 -4.32
N LEU A 489 2.06 16.90 -5.30
CA LEU A 489 2.22 16.44 -6.68
C LEU A 489 3.25 15.31 -6.84
N GLY A 490 4.03 15.05 -5.79
CA GLY A 490 5.06 14.02 -5.74
C GLY A 490 4.51 12.68 -5.27
N ASP A 491 5.05 11.59 -5.82
CA ASP A 491 4.72 10.24 -5.37
C ASP A 491 5.02 10.02 -3.88
N ILE A 492 4.46 8.97 -3.30
CA ILE A 492 4.80 8.56 -1.92
C ILE A 492 6.33 8.43 -1.79
N ASN A 493 6.84 8.98 -0.69
CA ASN A 493 8.27 9.09 -0.39
C ASN A 493 9.14 9.62 -1.56
N TRP A 494 8.66 10.61 -2.31
CA TRP A 494 9.44 11.31 -3.33
C TRP A 494 10.80 11.83 -2.82
N HIS A 495 10.93 12.11 -1.52
CA HIS A 495 12.17 12.60 -0.89
C HIS A 495 13.29 11.56 -0.87
N LEU A 496 12.98 10.27 -1.06
CA LEU A 496 13.98 9.20 -1.14
C LEU A 496 14.61 9.07 -2.53
N ASP A 497 14.11 9.80 -3.53
CA ASP A 497 14.51 9.66 -4.93
C ASP A 497 14.62 11.04 -5.59
N ALA A 498 15.85 11.41 -5.95
CA ALA A 498 16.13 12.71 -6.55
C ALA A 498 15.35 12.97 -7.85
N ASN A 499 15.10 11.93 -8.66
CA ASN A 499 14.33 12.06 -9.90
C ASN A 499 12.86 12.32 -9.60
N LYS A 500 12.28 11.64 -8.60
CA LYS A 500 10.90 11.90 -8.16
C LYS A 500 10.75 13.30 -7.57
N LYS A 501 11.73 13.74 -6.77
CA LYS A 501 11.78 15.11 -6.24
C LYS A 501 11.82 16.13 -7.38
N ARG A 502 12.68 15.94 -8.38
CA ARG A 502 12.76 16.83 -9.56
C ARG A 502 11.43 16.88 -10.32
N LEU A 503 10.82 15.72 -10.58
CA LEU A 503 9.55 15.65 -11.32
C LEU A 503 8.40 16.34 -10.56
N MET A 504 8.36 16.18 -9.24
CA MET A 504 7.41 16.90 -8.38
C MET A 504 7.57 18.41 -8.50
N LEU A 505 8.81 18.92 -8.41
CA LEU A 505 9.08 20.36 -8.53
C LEU A 505 8.67 20.90 -9.91
N MET A 506 9.01 20.19 -11.00
CA MET A 506 8.60 20.60 -12.35
C MET A 506 7.07 20.67 -12.49
N ARG A 507 6.33 19.71 -11.93
CA ARG A 507 4.86 19.73 -11.92
C ARG A 507 4.32 20.92 -11.12
N GLY A 508 4.97 21.29 -10.02
CA GLY A 508 4.62 22.49 -9.25
C GLY A 508 4.72 23.75 -10.11
N THR A 509 5.86 23.94 -10.77
CA THR A 509 6.08 25.08 -11.68
C THR A 509 5.06 25.12 -12.82
N GLN A 510 4.73 23.97 -13.42
CA GLN A 510 3.69 23.87 -14.46
C GLN A 510 2.29 24.28 -13.97
N LYS A 511 2.00 24.11 -12.68
CA LYS A 511 0.75 24.57 -12.06
C LYS A 511 0.79 26.03 -11.61
N GLY A 512 1.92 26.71 -11.74
CA GLY A 512 2.13 28.09 -11.31
C GLY A 512 2.45 28.26 -9.82
N LEU A 513 2.85 27.18 -9.13
CA LEU A 513 3.22 27.16 -7.70
C LEU A 513 4.68 27.52 -7.44
#